data_AF-A0AAU9R1M4-F1
#
_entry.id   AF-A0AAU9R1M4-F1
#
_cell.length_a   1.000
_cell.length_b   1.000
_cell.length_c   1.000
_cell.angle_alpha   90.00
_cell.angle_beta   90.00
_cell.angle_gamma   90.00
#
_symmetry.space_group_name_H-M   'P 1'
#
loop_
_entity.id
_entity.type
_entity.pdbx_description
1 polymer ?
#
loop_
_entity_poly.entity_id
_entity_poly.type
_entity_poly.pdbx_seq_one_letter_code
_entity_poly.pdbx_strand_id
1 'polypeptide(L)'
;MTHKLTETQKLDLYIRLNKLNSKIKSLSTDEEWANNRKQIGEVLYQLNLVEDPTDINEVEKANLAYIRKRTKSIIQNSGRKPMAAYFINQKALDELGNLVDEEDENFYSDFHDMLVNDMIKYATIVRDFDLKLAKAKEANDANYYREEYARLDSARRRQHDAVIANLVVANRINKSEGLEPVLDVGDGRSVHDVHRTDIGNAVISWLAETNLQDVQMQNETEKM
;
A
#
# COMPACT_ATOMS: atom_id res chain seq x y z
N MET A 1 -26.62 -20.35 11.53
CA MET A 1 -25.82 -19.99 12.73
C MET A 1 -24.55 -19.32 12.25
N THR A 2 -24.44 -18.01 12.39
CA THR A 2 -23.19 -17.28 12.11
C THR A 2 -22.19 -17.63 13.21
N HIS A 3 -21.17 -18.41 12.88
CA HIS A 3 -20.11 -18.73 13.83
C HIS A 3 -19.38 -17.43 14.19
N LYS A 4 -19.44 -17.01 15.45
CA LYS A 4 -18.75 -15.78 15.89
C LYS A 4 -17.24 -16.00 15.74
N LEU A 5 -16.59 -15.16 14.92
CA LEU A 5 -15.13 -15.18 14.75
C LEU A 5 -14.43 -14.79 16.06
N THR A 6 -13.36 -15.51 16.38
CA THR A 6 -12.38 -15.09 17.39
C THR A 6 -11.62 -13.85 16.93
N GLU A 7 -11.02 -13.10 17.85
CA GLU A 7 -10.23 -11.91 17.49
C GLU A 7 -9.02 -12.27 16.61
N THR A 8 -8.36 -13.40 16.87
CA THR A 8 -7.27 -13.90 16.01
C THR A 8 -7.74 -14.17 14.58
N GLN A 9 -8.91 -14.80 14.40
CA GLN A 9 -9.47 -15.03 13.06
C GLN A 9 -9.84 -13.73 12.35
N LYS A 10 -10.37 -12.73 13.06
CA LYS A 10 -10.64 -11.41 12.48
C LYS A 10 -9.35 -10.72 12.02
N LEU A 11 -8.31 -10.77 12.83
CA LEU A 11 -7.00 -10.20 12.49
C LEU A 11 -6.40 -10.87 11.25
N ASP A 12 -6.54 -12.19 11.14
CA ASP A 12 -6.11 -12.94 9.95
C ASP A 12 -6.86 -12.54 8.69
N LEU A 13 -8.17 -12.32 8.79
CA LEU A 13 -8.99 -11.83 7.68
C LEU A 13 -8.60 -10.41 7.27
N TYR A 14 -8.33 -9.50 8.22
CA TYR A 14 -7.86 -8.15 7.89
C TYR A 14 -6.47 -8.15 7.23
N ILE A 15 -5.54 -9.00 7.69
CA ILE A 15 -4.22 -9.16 7.05
C ILE A 15 -4.39 -9.74 5.63
N ARG A 16 -5.29 -10.73 5.46
CA ARG A 16 -5.62 -11.26 4.12
C ARG A 16 -6.21 -10.18 3.22
N LEU A 17 -7.11 -9.35 3.74
CA LEU A 17 -7.71 -8.24 3.00
C LEU A 17 -6.66 -7.20 2.56
N ASN A 18 -5.71 -6.86 3.44
CA ASN A 18 -4.58 -6.00 3.07
C ASN A 18 -3.73 -6.61 1.95
N LYS A 19 -3.45 -7.91 2.03
CA LYS A 19 -2.68 -8.64 1.00
C LYS A 19 -3.40 -8.62 -0.35
N LEU A 20 -4.71 -8.86 -0.39
CA LEU A 20 -5.51 -8.77 -1.62
C LEU A 20 -5.47 -7.34 -2.18
N ASN A 21 -5.66 -6.34 -1.32
CA ASN A 21 -5.60 -4.94 -1.72
C ASN A 21 -4.21 -4.50 -2.22
N SER A 22 -3.13 -5.08 -1.71
CA SER A 22 -1.76 -4.77 -2.19
C SER A 22 -1.48 -5.26 -3.61
N LYS A 23 -2.26 -6.22 -4.11
CA LYS A 23 -2.07 -6.82 -5.44
C LYS A 23 -2.80 -6.08 -6.55
N ILE A 24 -3.75 -5.19 -6.22
CA ILE A 24 -4.63 -4.52 -7.18
C ILE A 24 -3.84 -3.91 -8.34
N LYS A 25 -2.77 -3.17 -8.04
CA LYS A 25 -1.92 -2.52 -9.05
C LYS A 25 -1.14 -3.47 -9.96
N SER A 26 -1.01 -4.75 -9.58
CA SER A 26 -0.33 -5.79 -10.36
C SER A 26 -1.28 -6.70 -11.15
N LEU A 27 -2.59 -6.48 -11.08
CA LEU A 27 -3.56 -7.28 -11.82
C LEU A 27 -3.61 -6.81 -13.28
N SER A 28 -3.43 -7.74 -14.21
CA SER A 28 -3.22 -7.43 -15.63
C SER A 28 -4.29 -8.01 -16.55
N THR A 29 -5.10 -8.95 -16.06
CA THR A 29 -6.15 -9.64 -16.83
C THR A 29 -7.49 -9.60 -16.13
N ASP A 30 -8.59 -9.66 -16.90
CA ASP A 30 -9.95 -9.70 -16.36
C ASP A 30 -10.16 -10.88 -15.39
N GLU A 31 -9.53 -12.03 -15.67
CA GLU A 31 -9.58 -13.20 -14.79
C GLU A 31 -8.89 -12.94 -13.43
N GLU A 32 -7.72 -12.31 -13.44
CA GLU A 32 -7.01 -11.91 -12.23
C GLU A 32 -7.83 -10.93 -11.40
N TRP A 33 -8.45 -9.95 -12.06
CA TRP A 33 -9.35 -8.98 -11.45
C TRP A 33 -10.57 -9.65 -10.82
N ALA A 34 -11.30 -10.47 -11.58
CA ALA A 34 -12.47 -11.20 -11.11
C ALA A 34 -12.14 -12.11 -9.92
N ASN A 35 -11.02 -12.84 -9.98
CA ASN A 35 -10.59 -13.72 -8.91
C ASN A 35 -10.19 -12.93 -7.65
N ASN A 36 -9.47 -11.82 -7.79
CA ASN A 36 -9.10 -10.98 -6.65
C ASN A 36 -10.34 -10.35 -6.00
N ARG A 37 -11.28 -9.83 -6.80
CA ARG A 37 -12.56 -9.26 -6.34
C ARG A 37 -13.41 -10.30 -5.60
N LYS A 38 -13.52 -11.52 -6.13
CA LYS A 38 -14.21 -12.63 -5.46
C LYS A 38 -13.60 -12.94 -4.09
N GLN A 39 -12.27 -13.05 -4.00
CA GLN A 39 -11.60 -13.30 -2.73
C GLN A 39 -11.78 -12.15 -1.72
N ILE A 40 -11.81 -10.90 -2.20
CA ILE A 40 -12.14 -9.74 -1.35
C ILE A 40 -13.58 -9.89 -0.82
N GLY A 41 -14.55 -10.20 -1.68
CA GLY A 41 -15.94 -10.43 -1.27
C GLY A 41 -16.09 -11.52 -0.21
N GLU A 42 -15.44 -12.67 -0.41
CA GLU A 42 -15.42 -13.78 0.56
C GLU A 42 -14.85 -13.36 1.92
N VAL A 43 -13.78 -12.55 1.94
CA VAL A 43 -13.18 -12.06 3.19
C VAL A 43 -14.08 -11.04 3.89
N LEU A 44 -14.68 -10.12 3.14
CA LEU A 44 -15.60 -9.13 3.69
C LEU A 44 -16.87 -9.78 4.26
N TYR A 45 -17.40 -10.80 3.60
CA TYR A 45 -18.55 -11.57 4.08
C TYR A 45 -18.22 -12.28 5.40
N GLN A 46 -17.07 -12.94 5.48
CA GLN A 46 -16.61 -13.55 6.74
C GLN A 46 -16.46 -12.53 7.87
N LEU A 47 -16.01 -11.31 7.56
CA LEU A 47 -15.93 -10.20 8.50
C LEU A 47 -17.29 -9.58 8.85
N ASN A 48 -18.40 -10.03 8.24
CA ASN A 48 -19.74 -9.44 8.31
C ASN A 48 -19.74 -7.96 7.91
N LEU A 49 -18.94 -7.60 6.90
CA LEU A 49 -18.88 -6.25 6.33
C LEU A 49 -19.74 -6.11 5.07
N VAL A 50 -20.18 -7.23 4.51
CA VAL A 50 -21.16 -7.33 3.41
C VAL A 50 -22.11 -8.48 3.69
N GLU A 51 -23.33 -8.40 3.16
CA GLU A 51 -24.33 -9.46 3.25
C GLU A 51 -24.20 -10.46 2.09
N ASP A 52 -23.89 -9.99 0.88
CA ASP A 52 -23.70 -10.84 -0.30
C ASP A 52 -22.28 -10.68 -0.89
N PRO A 53 -21.42 -11.71 -0.82
CA PRO A 53 -20.08 -11.65 -1.41
C PRO A 53 -20.08 -11.65 -2.95
N THR A 54 -21.24 -11.87 -3.58
CA THR A 54 -21.40 -11.87 -5.04
C THR A 54 -21.94 -10.55 -5.60
N ASP A 55 -22.48 -9.67 -4.74
CA ASP A 55 -22.83 -8.31 -5.14
C ASP A 55 -21.56 -7.45 -5.25
N ILE A 56 -21.11 -7.27 -6.50
CA ILE A 56 -19.90 -6.51 -6.82
C ILE A 56 -19.96 -5.08 -6.27
N ASN A 57 -21.13 -4.42 -6.34
CA ASN A 57 -21.26 -3.03 -5.89
C ASN A 57 -21.15 -2.94 -4.36
N GLU A 58 -21.72 -3.91 -3.63
CA GLU A 58 -21.62 -3.99 -2.18
C GLU A 58 -20.17 -4.25 -1.75
N VAL A 59 -19.53 -5.27 -2.36
CA VAL A 59 -18.14 -5.69 -2.10
C VAL A 59 -17.18 -4.53 -2.31
N GLU A 60 -17.29 -3.82 -3.41
CA GLU A 60 -16.41 -2.70 -3.72
C GLU A 60 -16.59 -1.54 -2.76
N LYS A 61 -17.84 -1.13 -2.52
CA LYS A 61 -18.13 -0.05 -1.58
C LYS A 61 -17.57 -0.35 -0.19
N ALA A 62 -17.73 -1.59 0.29
CA ALA A 62 -17.19 -2.03 1.56
C ALA A 62 -15.65 -2.07 1.57
N ASN A 63 -15.02 -2.57 0.50
CA ASN A 63 -13.56 -2.62 0.40
C ASN A 63 -12.94 -1.22 0.36
N LEU A 64 -13.49 -0.30 -0.42
CA LEU A 64 -13.01 1.08 -0.50
C LEU A 64 -13.18 1.81 0.83
N ALA A 65 -14.30 1.58 1.53
CA ALA A 65 -14.50 2.10 2.88
C ALA A 65 -13.47 1.53 3.87
N TYR A 66 -13.15 0.24 3.77
CA TYR A 66 -12.11 -0.40 4.57
C TYR A 66 -10.73 0.23 4.33
N ILE A 67 -10.28 0.35 3.08
CA ILE A 67 -8.98 0.95 2.71
C ILE A 67 -8.87 2.36 3.29
N ARG A 68 -9.87 3.21 3.05
CA ARG A 68 -9.89 4.60 3.56
C ARG A 68 -9.83 4.66 5.08
N LYS A 69 -10.65 3.86 5.77
CA LYS A 69 -10.69 3.81 7.23
C LYS A 69 -9.35 3.35 7.81
N ARG A 70 -8.75 2.31 7.22
CA ARG A 70 -7.47 1.75 7.70
C ARG A 70 -6.32 2.74 7.50
N THR A 71 -6.19 3.31 6.30
CA THR A 71 -5.14 4.31 6.01
C THR A 71 -5.24 5.51 6.94
N LYS A 72 -6.45 6.07 7.11
CA LYS A 72 -6.68 7.18 8.04
C LYS A 72 -6.28 6.83 9.47
N SER A 73 -6.65 5.63 9.95
CA SER A 73 -6.33 5.18 11.30
C SER A 73 -4.81 5.10 11.53
N ILE A 74 -4.06 4.56 10.56
CA ILE A 74 -2.61 4.44 10.66
C ILE A 74 -1.96 5.84 10.74
N ILE A 75 -2.35 6.75 9.84
CA ILE A 75 -1.80 8.12 9.81
C ILE A 75 -2.09 8.84 11.14
N GLN A 76 -3.31 8.74 11.65
CA GLN A 76 -3.71 9.38 12.92
C GLN A 76 -2.97 8.81 14.13
N ASN A 77 -2.73 7.50 14.15
CA ASN A 77 -2.03 6.83 15.26
C ASN A 77 -0.50 7.01 15.22
N SER A 78 0.04 7.58 14.13
CA SER A 78 1.48 7.77 13.96
C SER A 78 2.11 8.82 14.90
N GLY A 79 1.29 9.60 15.61
CA GLY A 79 1.72 10.46 16.72
C GLY A 79 2.44 11.76 16.34
N ARG A 80 2.62 12.08 15.05
CA ARG A 80 3.23 13.36 14.63
C ARG A 80 2.18 14.46 14.40
N LYS A 81 2.36 15.62 15.03
CA LYS A 81 1.71 16.91 14.71
C LYS A 81 2.74 18.05 14.80
N PRO A 82 2.74 19.06 13.90
CA PRO A 82 2.09 19.14 12.58
C PRO A 82 2.96 18.50 11.49
N MET A 83 2.34 17.68 10.62
CA MET A 83 3.03 16.98 9.52
C MET A 83 3.28 17.93 8.35
N ALA A 84 4.47 17.85 7.74
CA ALA A 84 4.58 18.19 6.32
C ALA A 84 3.87 17.06 5.56
N ALA A 85 2.81 17.39 4.84
CA ALA A 85 2.11 16.44 4.00
C ALA A 85 2.93 16.22 2.74
N TYR A 86 3.72 15.15 2.71
CA TYR A 86 4.39 14.70 1.50
C TYR A 86 3.48 13.76 0.72
N PHE A 87 3.54 13.82 -0.59
CA PHE A 87 2.70 13.06 -1.52
C PHE A 87 3.58 12.44 -2.60
N ILE A 88 3.28 11.19 -2.98
CA ILE A 88 3.93 10.52 -4.10
C ILE A 88 3.21 10.97 -5.38
N ASN A 89 3.91 11.73 -6.22
CA ASN A 89 3.43 12.18 -7.51
C ASN A 89 3.37 11.02 -8.50
N GLN A 90 2.20 10.39 -8.60
CA GLN A 90 1.94 9.28 -9.52
C GLN A 90 2.24 9.65 -10.97
N LYS A 91 1.91 10.88 -11.40
CA LYS A 91 2.18 11.32 -12.77
C LYS A 91 3.68 11.36 -13.06
N ALA A 92 4.46 11.96 -12.16
CA ALA A 92 5.92 12.01 -12.29
C ALA A 92 6.58 10.63 -12.23
N LEU A 93 5.99 9.70 -11.47
CA LEU A 93 6.42 8.31 -11.42
C LEU A 93 6.14 7.58 -12.74
N ASP A 94 4.97 7.77 -13.32
CA ASP A 94 4.63 7.16 -14.61
C ASP A 94 5.44 7.78 -15.76
N GLU A 95 5.69 9.09 -15.74
CA GLU A 95 6.56 9.77 -16.72
C GLU A 95 7.98 9.23 -16.66
N LEU A 96 8.53 8.98 -15.47
CA LEU A 96 9.82 8.31 -15.29
C LEU A 96 9.84 6.94 -15.98
N GLY A 97 8.81 6.12 -15.80
CA GLY A 97 8.73 4.78 -16.40
C GLY A 97 8.58 4.77 -17.93
N ASN A 98 8.22 5.91 -18.54
CA ASN A 98 8.06 6.07 -19.98
C ASN A 98 9.28 6.70 -20.67
N LEU A 99 10.33 7.04 -19.92
CA LEU A 99 11.60 7.47 -20.49
C LEU A 99 12.26 6.31 -21.25
N VAL A 100 13.06 6.66 -22.27
CA VAL A 100 13.81 5.69 -23.07
C VAL A 100 15.29 6.05 -22.97
N ASP A 101 16.09 5.08 -22.55
CA ASP A 101 17.55 5.19 -22.58
C ASP A 101 18.07 4.62 -23.91
N GLU A 102 19.03 5.29 -24.54
CA GLU A 102 19.60 4.84 -25.82
C GLU A 102 20.47 3.58 -25.68
N GLU A 103 21.03 3.32 -24.49
CA GLU A 103 21.89 2.18 -24.21
C GLU A 103 21.10 0.98 -23.65
N ASP A 104 20.00 1.24 -22.94
CA ASP A 104 19.10 0.21 -22.39
C ASP A 104 17.63 0.67 -22.42
N GLU A 105 16.91 0.32 -23.48
CA GLU A 105 15.52 0.72 -23.71
C GLU A 105 14.57 0.34 -22.54
N ASN A 106 14.93 -0.63 -21.69
CA ASN A 106 14.09 -1.09 -20.58
C ASN A 106 14.55 -0.55 -19.21
N PHE A 107 15.67 0.18 -19.12
CA PHE A 107 16.22 0.61 -17.84
C PHE A 107 15.19 1.36 -16.98
N TYR A 108 14.51 2.35 -17.56
CA TYR A 108 13.57 3.20 -16.84
C TYR A 108 12.27 2.47 -16.48
N SER A 109 11.77 1.61 -17.37
CA SER A 109 10.57 0.80 -17.09
C SER A 109 10.84 -0.23 -15.99
N ASP A 110 11.99 -0.92 -16.03
CA ASP A 110 12.42 -1.86 -14.99
C ASP A 110 12.64 -1.16 -13.64
N PHE A 111 13.26 0.03 -13.65
CA PHE A 111 13.46 0.83 -12.45
C PHE A 111 12.13 1.32 -11.86
N HIS A 112 11.21 1.79 -12.71
CA HIS A 112 9.86 2.17 -12.32
C HIS A 112 9.14 1.00 -11.63
N ASP A 113 9.13 -0.18 -12.25
CA ASP A 113 8.44 -1.36 -11.73
C ASP A 113 9.06 -1.82 -10.40
N MET A 114 10.38 -1.76 -10.28
CA MET A 114 11.07 -2.02 -9.01
C MET A 114 10.62 -1.05 -7.91
N LEU A 115 10.61 0.26 -8.20
CA LEU A 115 10.22 1.29 -7.22
C LEU A 115 8.76 1.14 -6.80
N VAL A 116 7.84 0.93 -7.75
CA VAL A 116 6.43 0.65 -7.49
C VAL A 116 6.28 -0.56 -6.57
N ASN A 117 6.97 -1.66 -6.88
CA ASN A 117 6.93 -2.88 -6.08
C ASN A 117 7.47 -2.66 -4.65
N ASP A 118 8.54 -1.89 -4.50
CA ASP A 118 9.10 -1.57 -3.19
C ASP A 118 8.18 -0.68 -2.35
N MET A 119 7.50 0.29 -2.97
CA MET A 119 6.49 1.11 -2.31
C MET A 119 5.26 0.27 -1.89
N ILE A 120 4.77 -0.63 -2.74
CA ILE A 120 3.67 -1.55 -2.41
C ILE A 120 4.05 -2.44 -1.23
N LYS A 121 5.25 -3.05 -1.24
CA LYS A 121 5.76 -3.88 -0.14
C LYS A 121 5.83 -3.07 1.14
N TYR A 122 6.36 -1.85 1.09
CA TYR A 122 6.48 -0.98 2.25
C TYR A 122 5.12 -0.60 2.83
N ALA A 123 4.20 -0.13 1.99
CA ALA A 123 2.84 0.22 2.39
C ALA A 123 2.13 -0.97 3.05
N THR A 124 2.30 -2.18 2.50
CA THR A 124 1.71 -3.41 3.04
C THR A 124 2.28 -3.74 4.41
N ILE A 125 3.60 -3.65 4.60
CA ILE A 125 4.24 -3.84 5.92
C ILE A 125 3.67 -2.85 6.94
N VAL A 126 3.56 -1.57 6.56
CA VAL A 126 3.02 -0.52 7.45
C VAL A 126 1.55 -0.78 7.79
N ARG A 127 0.72 -1.17 6.81
CA ARG A 127 -0.70 -1.49 7.03
C ARG A 127 -0.91 -2.71 7.94
N ASP A 128 -0.06 -3.70 7.81
CA ASP A 128 -0.12 -4.94 8.59
C ASP A 128 0.48 -4.82 9.99
N PHE A 129 1.34 -3.84 10.24
CA PHE A 129 2.18 -3.78 11.44
C PHE A 129 1.37 -3.95 12.73
N ASP A 130 0.39 -3.07 12.97
CA ASP A 130 -0.42 -3.13 14.19
C ASP A 130 -1.34 -4.35 14.24
N LEU A 131 -1.76 -4.88 13.09
CA LEU A 131 -2.61 -6.08 13.04
C LEU A 131 -1.82 -7.32 13.46
N LYS A 132 -0.60 -7.48 12.93
CA LYS A 132 0.30 -8.58 13.30
C LYS A 132 0.74 -8.47 14.75
N LEU A 133 1.00 -7.25 15.23
CA LEU A 133 1.34 -7.01 16.62
C LEU A 133 0.16 -7.27 17.57
N ALA A 134 -1.06 -6.88 17.19
CA ALA A 134 -2.27 -7.23 17.93
C ALA A 134 -2.48 -8.75 17.96
N LYS A 135 -2.26 -9.44 16.83
CA LYS A 135 -2.35 -10.90 16.77
C LYS A 135 -1.32 -11.56 17.69
N ALA A 136 -0.10 -11.02 17.76
CA ALA A 136 0.91 -11.53 18.69
C ALA A 136 0.52 -11.33 20.16
N LYS A 137 -0.19 -10.24 20.46
CA LYS A 137 -0.71 -9.99 21.81
C LYS A 137 -1.75 -11.02 22.23
N GLU A 138 -2.60 -11.49 21.31
CA GLU A 138 -3.60 -12.54 21.58
C GLU A 138 -2.97 -13.88 22.02
N ALA A 139 -1.69 -14.13 21.68
CA ALA A 139 -0.98 -15.32 22.13
C ALA A 139 -0.64 -15.29 23.64
N ASN A 140 -0.79 -14.15 24.31
CA ASN A 140 -0.48 -13.96 25.74
C ASN A 140 0.93 -14.40 26.16
N ASP A 141 1.89 -14.36 25.22
CA ASP A 141 3.30 -14.63 25.44
C ASP A 141 4.12 -13.35 25.22
N ALA A 142 4.71 -12.86 26.31
CA ALA A 142 5.49 -11.62 26.29
C ALA A 142 6.82 -11.74 25.52
N ASN A 143 7.43 -12.92 25.48
CA ASN A 143 8.66 -13.13 24.73
C ASN A 143 8.35 -13.18 23.23
N TYR A 144 7.33 -13.96 22.84
CA TYR A 144 6.84 -13.99 21.47
C TYR A 144 6.43 -12.59 20.98
N TYR A 145 5.70 -11.82 21.80
CA TYR A 145 5.31 -10.46 21.45
C TYR A 145 6.51 -9.55 21.17
N ARG A 146 7.56 -9.59 22.02
CA ARG A 146 8.77 -8.78 21.85
C ARG A 146 9.56 -9.18 20.60
N GLU A 147 9.72 -10.48 20.38
CA GLU A 147 10.40 -11.02 19.20
C GLU A 147 9.66 -10.63 17.92
N GLU A 148 8.34 -10.75 17.91
CA GLU A 148 7.50 -10.38 16.78
C GLU A 148 7.56 -8.88 16.51
N TYR A 149 7.51 -8.03 17.54
CA TYR A 149 7.73 -6.59 17.39
C TYR A 149 9.08 -6.28 16.74
N ALA A 150 10.16 -6.86 17.24
CA ALA A 150 11.50 -6.64 16.71
C ALA A 150 11.63 -7.11 15.25
N ARG A 151 11.04 -8.26 14.92
CA ARG A 151 11.00 -8.81 13.55
C ARG A 151 10.23 -7.88 12.60
N LEU A 152 9.04 -7.42 13.01
CA LEU A 152 8.21 -6.51 12.21
C LEU A 152 8.90 -5.15 12.02
N ASP A 153 9.51 -4.59 13.08
CA ASP A 153 10.21 -3.31 13.00
C ASP A 153 11.47 -3.39 12.12
N SER A 154 12.24 -4.48 12.24
CA SER A 154 13.39 -4.73 11.36
C SER A 154 12.98 -4.84 9.89
N ALA A 155 11.91 -5.60 9.58
CA ALA A 155 11.40 -5.70 8.22
C ALA A 155 10.92 -4.33 7.69
N ARG A 156 10.20 -3.57 8.52
CA ARG A 156 9.74 -2.20 8.18
C ARG A 156 10.91 -1.27 7.89
N ARG A 157 11.97 -1.28 8.71
CA ARG A 157 13.15 -0.43 8.51
C ARG A 157 13.90 -0.78 7.23
N ARG A 158 14.18 -2.06 6.98
CA ARG A 158 14.87 -2.49 5.76
C ARG A 158 14.12 -2.07 4.49
N GLN A 159 12.80 -2.27 4.47
CA GLN A 159 12.00 -1.87 3.31
C GLN A 159 11.90 -0.34 3.18
N HIS A 160 11.83 0.38 4.30
CA HIS A 160 11.86 1.84 4.31
C HIS A 160 13.14 2.39 3.69
N ASP A 161 14.30 1.86 4.07
CA ASP A 161 15.59 2.31 3.57
C ASP A 161 15.72 2.07 2.05
N ALA A 162 15.22 0.93 1.57
CA ALA A 162 15.15 0.62 0.14
C ALA A 162 14.26 1.62 -0.63
N VAL A 163 13.07 1.92 -0.12
CA VAL A 163 12.16 2.91 -0.72
C VAL A 163 12.78 4.30 -0.75
N ILE A 164 13.43 4.75 0.33
CA ILE A 164 14.10 6.05 0.34
C ILE A 164 15.20 6.08 -0.72
N ALA A 165 16.07 5.06 -0.77
CA ALA A 165 17.16 5.02 -1.74
C ALA A 165 16.64 5.14 -3.18
N ASN A 166 15.59 4.39 -3.51
CA ASN A 166 15.00 4.41 -4.86
C ASN A 166 14.25 5.72 -5.15
N LEU A 167 13.56 6.33 -4.17
CA LEU A 167 12.94 7.65 -4.35
C LEU A 167 13.96 8.76 -4.58
N VAL A 168 15.13 8.70 -3.92
CA VAL A 168 16.23 9.66 -4.16
C VAL A 168 16.75 9.52 -5.59
N VAL A 169 16.94 8.29 -6.05
CA VAL A 169 17.38 8.03 -7.43
C VAL A 169 16.33 8.52 -8.43
N ALA A 170 15.04 8.22 -8.21
CA ALA A 170 13.94 8.69 -9.05
C ALA A 170 13.87 10.20 -9.14
N ASN A 171 13.90 10.92 -8.00
CA ASN A 171 13.91 12.38 -8.00
C ASN A 171 15.12 12.98 -8.71
N ARG A 172 16.29 12.31 -8.64
CA ARG A 172 17.50 12.76 -9.34
C ARG A 172 17.38 12.58 -10.84
N ILE A 173 16.84 11.45 -11.31
CA ILE A 173 16.56 11.19 -12.73
C ILE A 173 15.53 12.19 -13.23
N ASN A 174 14.39 12.34 -12.55
CA ASN A 174 13.37 13.30 -12.96
C ASN A 174 13.95 14.71 -13.08
N LYS A 175 14.82 15.12 -12.15
CA LYS A 175 15.50 16.40 -12.25
C LYS A 175 16.44 16.52 -13.46
N SER A 176 17.16 15.46 -13.86
CA SER A 176 18.01 15.52 -15.07
C SER A 176 17.17 15.61 -16.34
N GLU A 177 16.02 14.94 -16.35
CA GLU A 177 15.09 14.92 -17.49
C GLU A 177 14.10 16.09 -17.52
N GLY A 178 14.16 17.00 -16.54
CA GLY A 178 13.24 18.14 -16.45
C GLY A 178 11.80 17.78 -16.05
N LEU A 179 11.61 16.60 -15.44
CA LEU A 179 10.34 16.14 -14.87
C LEU A 179 10.17 16.63 -13.42
N GLU A 180 8.91 16.65 -12.97
CA GLU A 180 8.57 16.90 -11.56
C GLU A 180 9.14 15.79 -10.64
N PRO A 181 9.48 16.08 -9.37
CA PRO A 181 9.91 15.04 -8.44
C PRO A 181 8.77 14.05 -8.12
N VAL A 182 9.12 12.77 -7.97
CA VAL A 182 8.20 11.72 -7.49
C VAL A 182 7.77 12.00 -6.06
N LEU A 183 8.67 12.50 -5.22
CA LEU A 183 8.33 12.97 -3.88
C LEU A 183 8.95 14.35 -3.67
N ASP A 184 8.12 15.39 -3.76
CA ASP A 184 8.58 16.74 -3.46
C ASP A 184 8.77 16.91 -1.95
N VAL A 185 10.03 17.14 -1.54
CA VAL A 185 10.40 17.40 -0.15
C VAL A 185 10.80 18.86 0.08
N GLY A 186 10.56 19.75 -0.88
CA GLY A 186 10.91 21.16 -0.85
C GLY A 186 12.36 21.46 -1.20
N ASP A 187 12.62 22.71 -1.58
CA ASP A 187 13.89 23.16 -2.14
C ASP A 187 15.12 22.80 -1.29
N GLY A 188 16.07 22.12 -1.93
CA GLY A 188 17.40 21.82 -1.36
C GLY A 188 17.44 20.70 -0.32
N ARG A 189 16.31 20.05 0.00
CA ARG A 189 16.26 18.92 0.93
C ARG A 189 16.35 17.58 0.19
N SER A 190 16.95 16.59 0.84
CA SER A 190 16.95 15.22 0.35
C SER A 190 15.78 14.43 0.94
N VAL A 191 15.30 13.41 0.23
CA VAL A 191 14.33 12.45 0.78
C VAL A 191 14.90 11.73 2.02
N HIS A 192 16.23 11.59 2.10
CA HIS A 192 16.93 11.08 3.30
C HIS A 192 16.67 11.92 4.57
N ASP A 193 16.38 13.21 4.42
CA ASP A 193 16.15 14.13 5.55
C ASP A 193 14.71 14.04 6.06
N VAL A 194 13.83 13.35 5.33
CA VAL A 194 12.43 13.18 5.72
C VAL A 194 12.32 12.09 6.77
N HIS A 195 11.55 12.37 7.81
CA HIS A 195 11.33 11.41 8.87
C HIS A 195 10.57 10.18 8.35
N ARG A 196 10.99 9.00 8.78
CA ARG A 196 10.46 7.71 8.32
C ARG A 196 8.94 7.60 8.29
N THR A 197 8.29 8.14 9.32
CA THR A 197 6.83 8.12 9.45
C THR A 197 6.14 8.91 8.35
N ASP A 198 6.74 10.01 7.89
CA ASP A 198 6.11 10.86 6.88
C ASP A 198 6.22 10.20 5.49
N ILE A 199 7.35 9.54 5.19
CA ILE A 199 7.48 8.68 3.99
C ILE A 199 6.48 7.51 4.07
N GLY A 200 6.39 6.84 5.22
CA GLY A 200 5.39 5.78 5.45
C GLY A 200 3.98 6.26 5.18
N ASN A 201 3.62 7.45 5.65
CA ASN A 201 2.31 8.07 5.45
C ASN A 201 2.07 8.44 3.98
N ALA A 202 3.07 8.97 3.27
CA ALA A 202 2.98 9.28 1.85
C ALA A 202 2.73 7.99 1.03
N VAL A 203 3.50 6.94 1.29
CA VAL A 203 3.44 5.67 0.55
C VAL A 203 2.14 4.89 0.83
N ILE A 204 1.62 4.87 2.06
CA ILE A 204 0.32 4.23 2.33
C ILE A 204 -0.87 5.00 1.77
N SER A 205 -0.75 6.34 1.68
CA SER A 205 -1.77 7.22 1.08
C SER A 205 -1.79 7.00 -0.42
N TRP A 206 -0.62 7.02 -1.06
CA TRP A 206 -0.44 6.68 -2.46
C TRP A 206 -1.08 5.35 -2.82
N LEU A 207 -0.74 4.25 -2.13
CA LEU A 207 -1.34 2.94 -2.42
C LEU A 207 -2.86 2.93 -2.20
N ALA A 208 -3.40 3.75 -1.28
CA ALA A 208 -4.84 3.84 -1.08
C ALA A 208 -5.52 4.55 -2.25
N GLU A 209 -4.91 5.61 -2.75
CA GLU A 209 -5.39 6.43 -3.86
C GLU A 209 -5.31 5.68 -5.19
N THR A 210 -4.20 5.00 -5.48
CA THR A 210 -4.07 4.19 -6.69
C THR A 210 -5.06 3.03 -6.70
N ASN A 211 -5.23 2.31 -5.58
CA ASN A 211 -6.24 1.26 -5.48
C ASN A 211 -7.67 1.79 -5.73
N LEU A 212 -7.97 3.01 -5.30
CA LEU A 212 -9.26 3.64 -5.55
C LEU A 212 -9.46 3.91 -7.05
N GLN A 213 -8.44 4.44 -7.71
CA GLN A 213 -8.46 4.74 -9.14
C GLN A 213 -8.56 3.47 -9.97
N ASP A 214 -7.76 2.45 -9.70
CA ASP A 214 -7.73 1.19 -10.48
C ASP A 214 -9.08 0.45 -10.40
N VAL A 215 -9.70 0.40 -9.21
CA VAL A 215 -11.04 -0.17 -9.04
C VAL A 215 -12.10 0.64 -9.79
N GLN A 216 -11.99 1.97 -9.81
CA GLN A 216 -12.93 2.82 -10.56
C GLN A 216 -12.80 2.63 -12.07
N MET A 217 -11.57 2.56 -12.61
CA MET A 217 -11.33 2.35 -14.03
C MET A 217 -11.89 1.02 -14.50
N GLN A 218 -11.66 -0.07 -13.76
CA GLN A 218 -12.19 -1.40 -14.11
C GLN A 218 -13.72 -1.39 -14.25
N ASN A 219 -14.41 -0.67 -13.37
CA ASN A 219 -15.87 -0.56 -13.41
C ASN A 219 -16.41 0.25 -14.58
N GLU A 220 -15.62 1.20 -15.08
CA GLU A 220 -15.99 1.96 -16.27
C GLU A 220 -15.83 1.07 -17.51
N THR A 221 -14.76 0.26 -17.57
CA THR A 221 -14.55 -0.72 -18.65
C THR A 221 -15.65 -1.78 -18.69
N GLU A 222 -16.11 -2.30 -17.55
CA GLU A 222 -17.19 -3.31 -17.49
C GLU A 222 -18.58 -2.77 -17.88
N LYS A 223 -18.76 -1.45 -17.96
CA LYS A 223 -20.04 -0.80 -18.33
C LYS A 223 -20.14 -0.43 -19.82
N MET A 224 -19.02 -0.45 -20.55
CA MET A 224 -18.95 -0.14 -21.98
C MET A 224 -19.22 -1.38 -22.83
#